data_AF-A0A9P4DQJ7-F1
#
_entry.id   AF-A0A9P4DQJ7-F1
#
_cell.length_a   1.000
_cell.length_b   1.000
_cell.length_c   1.000
_cell.angle_alpha   90.00
_cell.angle_beta   90.00
_cell.angle_gamma   90.00
#
_symmetry.space_group_name_H-M   'P 1'
#
loop_
_entity.id
_entity.type
_entity.pdbx_description
1 polymer ?
#
loop_
_entity_poly.entity_id
_entity_poly.type
_entity_poly.pdbx_seq_one_letter_code
_entity_poly.pdbx_strand_id
1 'polypeptide(L)' 'QGPDLGDQYRSEIFYTTPAQQQTAEKLIGELRRRGYDVVTEVTPAGRFWPAEDYHQQYYKRKGTLPYCHAYTKRF' A
#
# COMPACT_ATOMS: atom_id res chain seq x y z
N GLN A 1 4.23 6.04 -7.19
CA GLN A 1 3.58 4.80 -7.69
C GLN A 1 3.36 4.97 -9.19
N GLY A 2 3.97 4.14 -10.04
CA GLY A 2 4.04 4.44 -11.47
C GLY A 2 4.73 5.80 -11.71
N PRO A 3 4.11 6.73 -12.48
CA PRO A 3 4.68 8.07 -12.73
C PRO A 3 4.44 9.08 -11.59
N ASP A 4 3.67 8.72 -10.55
CA ASP A 4 3.35 9.63 -9.45
C ASP A 4 4.52 9.74 -8.45
N LEU A 5 5.00 10.96 -8.22
CA LEU A 5 6.17 11.30 -7.39
C LEU A 5 5.78 12.18 -6.19
N GLY A 6 6.40 11.91 -5.04
CA GLY A 6 6.18 12.64 -3.78
C GLY A 6 5.88 11.72 -2.60
N ASP A 7 6.07 12.23 -1.39
CA ASP A 7 5.96 11.48 -0.13
C ASP A 7 4.54 10.94 0.13
N GLN A 8 3.52 11.55 -0.48
CA GLN A 8 2.14 11.06 -0.46
C GLN A 8 1.94 9.75 -1.23
N TYR A 9 2.91 9.34 -2.05
CA TYR A 9 2.89 8.09 -2.82
C TYR A 9 3.88 7.04 -2.31
N ARG A 10 4.48 7.25 -1.12
CA ARG A 10 5.40 6.30 -0.50
C ARG A 10 4.69 4.98 -0.15
N SER A 11 5.46 3.90 -0.08
CA SER A 11 4.93 2.59 0.30
C SER A 11 4.97 2.43 1.82
N GLU A 12 3.81 2.21 2.43
CA GLU A 12 3.70 2.05 3.89
C GLU A 12 2.55 1.13 4.27
N ILE A 13 2.71 0.40 5.37
CA ILE A 13 1.69 -0.42 6.02
C ILE A 13 1.42 0.15 7.42
N PHE A 14 0.19 0.60 7.65
CA PHE A 14 -0.28 1.09 8.94
C PHE A 14 -0.97 -0.04 9.72
N TYR A 15 -0.37 -0.50 10.82
CA TYR A 15 -0.93 -1.59 11.62
C TYR A 15 -1.75 -1.07 12.81
N THR A 16 -2.85 -1.76 13.14
CA THR A 16 -3.66 -1.49 14.35
C THR A 16 -3.47 -2.54 15.44
N THR A 17 -2.81 -3.65 15.12
CA THR A 17 -2.51 -4.72 16.10
C THR A 17 -1.09 -5.25 15.95
N PRO A 18 -0.50 -5.81 17.03
CA PRO A 18 0.81 -6.46 16.96
C PRO A 18 0.84 -7.64 15.97
N ALA A 19 -0.26 -8.38 15.83
CA ALA A 19 -0.35 -9.49 14.90
C ALA A 19 -0.26 -9.05 13.43
N GLN A 20 -0.83 -7.88 13.09
CA GLN A 20 -0.69 -7.28 11.77
C GLN A 20 0.75 -6.84 11.52
N GLN A 21 1.40 -6.20 12.49
CA GLN A 21 2.81 -5.80 12.39
C GLN A 21 3.70 -7.01 12.10
N GLN A 22 3.61 -8.05 12.93
CA GLN A 22 4.41 -9.28 12.78
C GLN A 22 4.18 -9.96 11.42
N THR A 23 2.92 -9.96 10.95
CA THR A 23 2.59 -10.53 9.64
C THR A 23 3.21 -9.72 8.50
N ALA A 24 3.12 -8.39 8.57
CA ALA A 24 3.71 -7.49 7.57
C ALA A 24 5.23 -7.66 7.50
N GLU A 25 5.92 -7.62 8.64
CA GLU A 25 7.36 -7.79 8.73
C GLU A 25 7.81 -9.16 8.21
N LYS A 26 7.08 -10.24 8.55
CA LYS A 26 7.35 -11.60 8.05
C LYS A 26 7.29 -11.65 6.51
N LEU A 27 6.23 -11.11 5.91
CA LEU A 27 6.03 -11.13 4.46
C LEU A 27 7.04 -10.24 3.72
N ILE A 28 7.36 -9.06 4.26
CA ILE A 28 8.45 -8.20 3.74
C ILE A 28 9.77 -8.98 3.75
N GLY A 29 10.09 -9.66 4.85
CA GLY A 29 11.28 -10.48 4.95
C GLY A 29 11.31 -11.62 3.93
N GLU A 30 10.16 -12.24 3.64
CA GLU A 30 10.05 -13.27 2.60
C GLU A 30 10.28 -12.72 1.19
N LEU A 31 9.72 -11.57 0.86
CA LEU A 31 9.94 -10.91 -0.43
C LEU A 31 11.42 -10.51 -0.60
N ARG A 32 12.05 -9.96 0.44
CA ARG A 32 13.49 -9.64 0.42
C ARG A 32 14.35 -10.88 0.20
N ARG A 33 14.03 -12.00 0.86
CA ARG A 33 14.71 -13.30 0.62
C ARG A 33 14.54 -13.82 -0.80
N ARG A 34 13.41 -13.51 -1.45
CA ARG A 34 13.15 -13.84 -2.87
C ARG A 34 13.83 -12.87 -3.85
N GLY A 35 14.61 -11.90 -3.37
CA GLY A 35 15.38 -10.95 -4.18
C GLY A 35 14.63 -9.66 -4.55
N TYR A 36 13.47 -9.40 -3.94
CA TYR A 36 12.76 -8.13 -4.14
C TYR A 36 13.32 -7.04 -3.23
N ASP A 37 13.57 -5.87 -3.81
CA ASP A 37 13.93 -4.68 -3.04
C ASP A 37 12.67 -4.01 -2.48
N VAL A 38 12.26 -4.45 -1.29
CA VAL A 38 11.06 -3.93 -0.61
C VAL A 38 11.44 -2.79 0.32
N VAL A 39 11.04 -1.57 -0.06
CA VAL A 39 11.24 -0.32 0.70
C VAL A 39 10.06 0.06 1.60
N THR A 40 9.02 -0.77 1.67
CA THR A 40 7.80 -0.51 2.46
C THR A 40 8.09 -0.33 3.95
N GLU A 41 7.60 0.77 4.52
CA GLU A 41 7.65 1.03 5.97
C GLU A 41 6.47 0.34 6.69
N VAL A 42 6.67 -0.01 7.97
CA VAL A 42 5.65 -0.61 8.83
C VAL A 42 5.53 0.22 10.10
N THR A 43 4.42 0.94 10.26
CA THR A 43 4.23 1.91 11.33
C THR A 43 2.88 1.76 12.03
N PRO A 44 2.76 2.15 13.31
CA PRO A 44 1.48 2.15 13.99
C PRO A 44 0.48 3.07 13.26
N ALA A 45 -0.75 2.61 13.09
CA ALA A 45 -1.81 3.41 12.52
C ALA A 45 -2.08 4.65 13.40
N GLY A 46 -1.96 5.83 12.77
CA GLY A 46 -2.31 7.11 13.38
C GLY A 46 -3.76 7.50 13.08
N ARG A 47 -4.06 8.79 13.22
CA ARG A 47 -5.34 9.36 12.82
C ARG A 47 -5.52 9.24 11.29
N PHE A 48 -6.63 8.67 10.87
CA PHE A 48 -7.02 8.61 9.46
C PHE A 48 -7.98 9.76 9.14
N TRP A 49 -7.65 10.54 8.12
CA TRP A 49 -8.51 11.61 7.60
C TRP A 49 -9.14 11.12 6.29
N PRO A 50 -10.45 10.87 6.25
CA PRO A 50 -11.10 10.47 5.02
C PRO A 50 -10.90 11.53 3.93
N ALA A 51 -10.50 11.09 2.74
CA ALA A 51 -10.47 11.94 1.56
C ALA A 51 -11.90 12.38 1.16
N GLU A 52 -12.01 13.47 0.43
CA GLU A 52 -13.27 14.04 -0.03
C GLU A 52 -14.09 13.04 -0.86
N ASP A 53 -15.42 13.23 -0.87
CA ASP A 53 -16.36 12.30 -1.50
C ASP A 53 -16.08 12.03 -2.98
N TYR A 54 -15.51 12.99 -3.71
CA TYR A 54 -15.18 12.79 -5.13
C TYR A 54 -14.00 11.84 -5.36
N HIS A 55 -13.16 11.59 -4.36
CA HIS A 55 -12.11 10.58 -4.39
C HIS A 55 -12.62 9.17 -4.08
N GLN A 56 -13.74 9.06 -3.36
CA GLN A 56 -14.28 7.78 -2.94
C GLN A 56 -14.83 6.98 -4.12
N GLN A 57 -14.40 5.71 -4.22
CA GLN A 57 -14.78 4.77 -5.31
C GLN A 57 -14.56 5.35 -6.72
N TYR A 58 -13.53 6.20 -6.90
CA TYR A 58 -13.29 6.98 -8.13
C TYR A 58 -13.38 6.15 -9.41
N TYR A 59 -12.60 5.07 -9.53
CA TYR A 59 -12.56 4.21 -10.73
C TYR A 59 -13.93 3.57 -11.04
N LYS A 60 -14.62 3.07 -10.00
CA LYS A 60 -15.96 2.48 -10.14
C LYS A 60 -16.97 3.51 -10.64
N ARG A 61 -16.95 4.73 -10.08
CA ARG A 61 -17.86 5.81 -10.48
C ARG A 61 -17.57 6.34 -11.88
N LYS A 62 -16.30 6.35 -12.29
CA LYS A 62 -15.87 6.77 -13.63
C LYS A 62 -15.95 5.66 -14.68
N GLY A 63 -16.17 4.41 -14.28
CA GLY A 63 -16.12 3.26 -15.20
C GLY A 63 -14.74 3.06 -15.84
N THR A 64 -13.67 3.43 -15.13
CA THR A 64 -12.28 3.37 -15.62
C THR A 64 -11.48 2.33 -14.86
N LEU A 65 -10.38 1.85 -15.47
CA LEU A 65 -9.43 0.96 -14.82
C LEU A 65 -8.37 1.76 -14.04
N PRO A 66 -7.76 1.17 -13.01
CA PRO A 66 -6.61 1.79 -12.33
C PRO A 66 -5.52 2.20 -13.31
N TYR A 67 -5.04 3.43 -13.19
CA TYR A 67 -4.06 3.99 -14.13
C TYR A 67 -2.67 3.36 -14.00
N CYS A 68 -2.18 3.16 -12.77
CA CYS A 68 -0.79 2.76 -12.51
C CYS A 68 -0.64 1.51 -11.64
N HIS A 69 -1.74 0.86 -11.23
CA HIS A 69 -1.72 -0.30 -10.33
C HIS A 69 -2.32 -1.53 -11.00
N ALA A 70 -1.59 -2.64 -10.97
CA ALA A 70 -2.05 -3.94 -11.45
C ALA A 70 -1.67 -5.04 -10.46
N TYR A 71 -2.48 -6.11 -10.40
CA TYR A 71 -2.17 -7.26 -9.57
C TYR A 71 -0.98 -8.03 -10.15
N THR A 72 -0.01 -8.36 -9.29
CA THR A 72 1.06 -9.30 -9.61
C THR A 72 1.13 -10.36 -8.51
N LYS A 73 1.06 -11.64 -8.89
CA LYS A 73 1.21 -12.74 -7.94
C LYS A 73 2.67 -12.80 -7.45
N ARG A 74 2.89 -12.64 -6.15
CA ARG A 74 4.22 -12.69 -5.51
C ARG A 74 4.41 -13.84 -4.52
N PHE A 75 3.31 -14.51 -4.17
CA PHE A 75 3.24 -15.69 -3.31
C PHE A 75 2.45 -16.79 -4.01
#